data_AF-A0A4U1JFF0-F1
#
_entry.id   AF-A0A4U1JFF0-F1
#
_cell.length_a   1.000
_cell.length_b   1.000
_cell.length_c   1.000
_cell.angle_alpha   90.00
_cell.angle_beta   90.00
_cell.angle_gamma   90.00
#
_symmetry.space_group_name_H-M   'P 1'
#
loop_
_entity.id
_entity.type
_entity.pdbx_description
1 polymer ?
#
loop_
_entity_poly.entity_id
_entity_poly.type
_entity_poly.pdbx_seq_one_letter_code
_entity_poly.pdbx_strand_id
1 'polypeptide(L)'
;MVLPAPPPDDAPREGAWLDAILRELKLAGEGRGLLVLVDHARPERLRDLVLALLPTYPDVEVYTDVRAVYEVPEGAVMVLAPRAEDADWLNQQRPVFARRKLRVILWCEAETSVALAQKAVDFFDWISHRHECPPGVPMHAVYGIRAALCARAPGILWRGENLEACFRVALPGRRLVHVSAQLSHEELVQAIRDAGRAWLVVHDAADQADASKVEAALKELGIRTRVIWVDVLLGLGSVDIFWTFKAHCLGLVEARAALAALGARAPGRIAALAALEPEAVQVIEFGLRRGVPETDFERLMRNAEDPGAAAVSLVEDDIPWLWVMFWRSLLWRGTGRLWPSWLRAPHEDTPLSWVAFFATKDALQRGTVREATRWARSSYIISAAGIHERVSVEFTNALRALALVYSRKEKFSDAVSHLHEAIRVAQIRLGPDDPFLGGLYGDLADVLAQKGDFDEAKRLAERAFQIEKGIPSLSSPYMSRAYKRFAYIQSLRDAAAAQAEGRSQGSG
;
A
#
# COMPACT_ATOMS: atom_id res chain seq x y z
N MET A 1 19.56 39.44 -11.92
CA MET A 1 19.68 39.88 -10.51
C MET A 1 18.76 38.99 -9.70
N VAL A 2 19.31 37.99 -9.00
CA VAL A 2 18.53 37.02 -8.21
C VAL A 2 18.14 37.70 -6.90
N LEU A 3 16.86 37.76 -6.58
CA LEU A 3 16.40 38.31 -5.31
C LEU A 3 16.81 37.38 -4.16
N PRO A 4 17.23 37.93 -3.00
CA PRO A 4 17.59 37.13 -1.85
C PRO A 4 16.38 36.34 -1.32
N ALA A 5 16.64 35.14 -0.81
CA ALA A 5 15.61 34.30 -0.19
C ALA A 5 14.94 35.04 0.99
N PRO A 6 13.61 34.89 1.18
CA PRO A 6 12.91 35.52 2.29
C PRO A 6 13.41 35.01 3.65
N PRO A 7 13.32 35.84 4.71
CA PRO A 7 13.76 35.47 6.05
C PRO A 7 13.00 34.25 6.60
N PRO A 8 13.59 33.47 7.52
CA PRO A 8 13.08 32.17 7.95
C PRO A 8 11.72 32.18 8.67
N ASP A 9 11.24 33.34 9.14
CA ASP A 9 9.89 33.52 9.71
C ASP A 9 8.80 33.82 8.65
N ASP A 10 9.19 34.03 7.39
CA ASP A 10 8.31 34.25 6.22
C ASP A 10 8.25 33.00 5.32
N ALA A 11 8.42 31.80 5.86
CA ALA A 11 8.04 30.59 5.12
C ALA A 11 6.52 30.67 4.88
N PRO A 12 6.05 30.81 3.63
CA PRO A 12 4.62 30.89 3.38
C PRO A 12 3.97 29.64 3.98
N ARG A 13 2.93 29.83 4.82
CA ARG A 13 2.11 28.71 5.33
C ARG A 13 1.84 27.76 4.16
N GLU A 14 2.05 26.47 4.33
CA GLU A 14 2.08 25.45 3.24
C GLU A 14 0.86 25.44 2.28
N GLY A 15 -0.19 26.24 2.53
CA GLY A 15 -1.35 26.45 1.65
C GLY A 15 -1.62 27.89 1.18
N ALA A 16 -0.77 28.88 1.48
CA ALA A 16 -1.04 30.29 1.18
C ALA A 16 -1.23 30.58 -0.33
N TRP A 17 -0.52 29.84 -1.18
CA TRP A 17 -0.64 29.92 -2.64
C TRP A 17 -1.97 29.33 -3.13
N LEU A 18 -2.43 28.22 -2.53
CA LEU A 18 -3.74 27.63 -2.82
C LEU A 18 -4.88 28.55 -2.39
N ASP A 19 -4.77 29.14 -1.20
CA ASP A 19 -5.73 30.12 -0.71
C ASP A 19 -5.83 31.34 -1.63
N ALA A 20 -4.71 31.78 -2.22
CA ALA A 20 -4.68 32.88 -3.18
C ALA A 20 -5.43 32.51 -4.47
N ILE A 21 -5.14 31.35 -5.07
CA ILE A 21 -5.84 30.84 -6.26
C ILE A 21 -7.35 30.70 -5.99
N LEU A 22 -7.73 30.13 -4.84
CA LEU A 22 -9.14 29.99 -4.47
C LEU A 22 -9.84 31.33 -4.30
N ARG A 23 -9.17 32.33 -3.71
CA ARG A 23 -9.72 33.70 -3.61
C ARG A 23 -9.93 34.32 -4.99
N GLU A 24 -8.97 34.20 -5.89
CA GLU A 24 -9.07 34.74 -7.26
C GLU A 24 -10.22 34.11 -8.05
N LEU A 25 -10.36 32.78 -7.98
CA LEU A 25 -11.47 32.06 -8.60
C LEU A 25 -12.83 32.51 -8.05
N LYS A 26 -12.93 32.72 -6.73
CA LYS A 26 -14.15 33.22 -6.07
C LYS A 26 -14.47 34.65 -6.48
N LEU A 27 -13.47 35.52 -6.59
CA LEU A 27 -13.65 36.92 -6.99
C LEU A 27 -14.08 37.06 -8.46
N ALA A 28 -13.65 36.17 -9.34
CA ALA A 28 -14.09 36.16 -10.74
C ALA A 28 -15.59 35.80 -10.88
N GLY A 29 -16.12 34.93 -10.03
CA GLY A 29 -17.50 34.44 -10.11
C GLY A 29 -17.78 33.64 -11.40
N GLU A 30 -19.04 33.32 -11.69
CA GLU A 30 -19.42 32.49 -12.85
C GLU A 30 -19.52 33.28 -14.17
N GLY A 31 -19.48 34.62 -14.11
CA GLY A 31 -19.73 35.49 -15.26
C GLY A 31 -18.49 36.00 -16.00
N ARG A 32 -17.28 35.74 -15.49
CA ARG A 32 -16.02 36.29 -16.01
C ARG A 32 -14.97 35.20 -16.18
N GLY A 33 -14.38 35.13 -17.37
CA GLY A 33 -13.23 34.26 -17.62
C GLY A 33 -12.01 34.69 -16.80
N LEU A 34 -11.23 33.71 -16.36
CA LEU A 34 -10.03 33.91 -15.56
C LEU A 34 -8.94 32.95 -16.03
N LEU A 35 -7.72 33.46 -16.21
CA LEU A 35 -6.54 32.64 -16.47
C LEU A 35 -5.56 32.80 -15.32
N VAL A 36 -5.34 31.72 -14.57
CA VAL A 36 -4.37 31.69 -13.47
C VAL A 36 -3.23 30.76 -13.86
N LEU A 37 -2.01 31.27 -13.90
CA LEU A 37 -0.81 30.46 -14.13
C LEU A 37 -0.25 29.98 -12.79
N VAL A 38 -0.15 28.66 -12.64
CA VAL A 38 0.73 28.02 -11.67
C VAL A 38 2.03 27.70 -12.40
N ASP A 39 3.05 28.47 -12.05
CA ASP A 39 4.36 28.43 -12.67
C ASP A 39 5.30 27.45 -11.97
N HIS A 40 6.25 26.89 -12.73
CA HIS A 40 7.16 25.82 -12.28
C HIS A 40 6.40 24.70 -11.55
N ALA A 41 5.23 24.36 -12.07
CA ALA A 41 4.32 23.41 -11.47
C ALA A 41 5.02 22.06 -11.28
N ARG A 42 4.78 21.44 -10.12
CA ARG A 42 5.48 20.22 -9.71
C ARG A 42 4.50 19.07 -9.50
N PRO A 43 4.68 17.89 -10.13
CA PRO A 43 3.73 16.78 -10.03
C PRO A 43 3.28 16.44 -8.61
N GLU A 44 4.19 16.50 -7.64
CA GLU A 44 3.92 16.19 -6.23
C GLU A 44 2.95 17.18 -5.53
N ARG A 45 2.70 18.36 -6.12
CA ARG A 45 1.76 19.37 -5.60
C ARG A 45 0.39 19.35 -6.28
N LEU A 46 0.21 18.55 -7.33
CA LEU A 46 -1.05 18.53 -8.09
C LEU A 46 -2.22 18.02 -7.22
N ARG A 47 -1.97 17.05 -6.34
CA ARG A 47 -2.97 16.55 -5.38
C ARG A 47 -3.46 17.66 -4.46
N ASP A 48 -2.55 18.48 -3.95
CA ASP A 48 -2.86 19.57 -3.02
C ASP A 48 -3.81 20.59 -3.70
N LEU A 49 -3.52 20.95 -4.96
CA LEU A 49 -4.39 21.81 -5.76
C LEU A 49 -5.78 21.21 -5.96
N VAL A 50 -5.86 19.96 -6.39
CA VAL A 50 -7.15 19.29 -6.64
C VAL A 50 -7.96 19.16 -5.35
N LEU A 51 -7.34 18.76 -4.24
CA LEU A 51 -8.02 18.70 -2.94
C LEU A 51 -8.54 20.06 -2.46
N ALA A 52 -7.81 21.15 -2.74
CA ALA A 52 -8.25 22.50 -2.40
C ALA A 52 -9.45 22.97 -3.25
N LEU A 53 -9.53 22.55 -4.52
CA LEU A 53 -10.60 22.94 -5.43
C LEU A 53 -11.90 22.16 -5.20
N LEU A 54 -11.82 20.86 -4.97
CA LEU A 54 -12.97 19.95 -4.93
C LEU A 54 -14.11 20.33 -3.96
N PRO A 55 -13.87 20.94 -2.78
CA PRO A 55 -14.94 21.40 -1.91
C PRO A 55 -15.81 22.52 -2.50
N THR A 56 -15.22 23.37 -3.34
CA THR A 56 -15.93 24.51 -3.98
C THR A 56 -16.37 24.18 -5.40
N TYR A 57 -15.58 23.35 -6.10
CA TYR A 57 -15.76 23.00 -7.50
C TYR A 57 -15.75 21.46 -7.64
N PRO A 58 -16.86 20.76 -7.34
CA PRO A 58 -16.90 19.30 -7.29
C PRO A 58 -16.68 18.63 -8.66
N ASP A 59 -17.00 19.34 -9.74
CA ASP A 59 -16.87 18.85 -11.12
C ASP A 59 -15.51 19.19 -11.75
N VAL A 60 -14.57 19.75 -10.98
CA VAL A 60 -13.24 20.08 -11.49
C VAL A 60 -12.53 18.83 -11.99
N GLU A 61 -11.86 18.96 -13.13
CA GLU A 61 -11.09 17.92 -13.80
C GLU A 61 -9.74 18.46 -14.26
N VAL A 62 -8.76 17.57 -14.40
CA VAL A 62 -7.40 17.89 -14.86
C VAL A 62 -7.21 17.42 -16.31
N TYR A 63 -6.97 18.37 -17.20
CA TYR A 63 -6.83 18.12 -18.63
C TYR A 63 -5.38 18.27 -19.07
N THR A 64 -4.96 17.40 -19.97
CA THR A 64 -3.64 17.47 -20.64
C THR A 64 -3.76 17.79 -22.13
N ASP A 65 -4.95 17.69 -22.71
CA ASP A 65 -5.23 18.12 -24.08
C ASP A 65 -5.84 19.52 -24.04
N VAL A 66 -5.15 20.49 -24.64
CA VAL A 66 -5.61 21.88 -24.74
C VAL A 66 -6.93 22.03 -25.48
N ARG A 67 -7.33 21.06 -26.31
CA ARG A 67 -8.62 21.06 -27.02
C ARG A 67 -9.80 20.76 -26.10
N ALA A 68 -9.57 20.25 -24.89
CA ALA A 68 -10.64 20.00 -23.92
C ALA A 68 -11.47 21.25 -23.58
N VAL A 69 -10.92 22.45 -23.82
CA VAL A 69 -11.66 23.73 -23.69
C VAL A 69 -12.91 23.81 -24.55
N TYR A 70 -13.07 22.96 -25.57
CA TYR A 70 -14.29 22.84 -26.38
C TYR A 70 -15.38 21.95 -25.75
N GLU A 71 -15.03 21.11 -24.79
CA GLU A 71 -15.95 20.15 -24.17
C GLU A 71 -16.42 20.64 -22.80
N VAL A 72 -15.57 21.37 -22.09
CA VAL A 72 -15.85 21.89 -20.74
C VAL A 72 -17.01 22.89 -20.76
N PRO A 73 -17.99 22.81 -19.84
CA PRO A 73 -19.13 23.74 -19.78
C PRO A 73 -18.71 25.22 -19.70
N GLU A 74 -19.52 26.12 -20.25
CA GLU A 74 -19.27 27.57 -20.17
C GLU A 74 -19.17 28.01 -18.70
N GLY A 75 -18.20 28.87 -18.40
CA GLY A 75 -17.99 29.37 -17.03
C GLY A 75 -17.35 28.37 -16.06
N ALA A 76 -17.13 27.11 -16.43
CA ALA A 76 -16.60 26.11 -15.51
C ALA A 76 -15.14 26.39 -15.09
N VAL A 77 -14.76 25.82 -13.94
CA VAL A 77 -13.38 25.79 -13.45
C VAL A 77 -12.70 24.54 -13.96
N MET A 78 -11.54 24.68 -14.59
CA MET A 78 -10.73 23.55 -15.07
C MET A 78 -9.26 23.74 -14.71
N VAL A 79 -8.56 22.63 -14.51
CA VAL A 79 -7.10 22.60 -14.46
C VAL A 79 -6.62 22.12 -15.83
N LEU A 80 -5.77 22.90 -16.49
CA LEU A 80 -5.18 22.56 -17.78
C LEU A 80 -3.67 22.50 -17.63
N ALA A 81 -3.09 21.33 -17.90
CA ALA A 81 -1.65 21.08 -17.90
C ALA A 81 -1.15 20.95 -19.34
N PRO A 82 -0.84 22.06 -20.03
CA PRO A 82 -0.40 22.03 -21.42
C PRO A 82 1.05 21.52 -21.54
N ARG A 83 1.41 21.07 -22.73
CA ARG A 83 2.78 20.73 -23.12
C ARG A 83 3.46 21.92 -23.77
N ALA A 84 4.80 21.90 -23.81
CA ALA A 84 5.58 22.93 -24.50
C ALA A 84 5.20 23.07 -26.00
N GLU A 85 4.74 21.98 -26.63
CA GLU A 85 4.26 21.97 -28.02
C GLU A 85 2.91 22.68 -28.22
N ASP A 86 2.11 22.84 -27.17
CA ASP A 86 0.78 23.44 -27.26
C ASP A 86 0.81 24.98 -27.28
N ALA A 87 1.98 25.59 -27.08
CA ALA A 87 2.13 27.03 -26.91
C ALA A 87 1.58 27.84 -28.09
N ASP A 88 1.92 27.47 -29.33
CA ASP A 88 1.44 28.15 -30.53
C ASP A 88 -0.09 28.06 -30.66
N TRP A 89 -0.65 26.90 -30.33
CA TRP A 89 -2.09 26.68 -30.37
C TRP A 89 -2.83 27.54 -29.33
N LEU A 90 -2.32 27.59 -28.09
CA LEU A 90 -2.88 28.42 -27.02
C LEU A 90 -2.86 29.90 -27.42
N ASN A 91 -1.78 30.35 -28.06
CA ASN A 91 -1.65 31.71 -28.54
C ASN A 91 -2.73 32.09 -29.58
N GLN A 92 -3.02 31.16 -30.50
CA GLN A 92 -4.02 31.34 -31.54
C GLN A 92 -5.46 31.25 -31.00
N GLN A 93 -5.71 30.38 -30.03
CA GLN A 93 -7.07 30.07 -29.55
C GLN A 93 -7.52 30.88 -28.32
N ARG A 94 -6.80 31.94 -27.95
CA ARG A 94 -7.22 32.93 -26.94
C ARG A 94 -8.72 33.26 -26.99
N PRO A 95 -9.34 33.59 -28.15
CA PRO A 95 -10.75 33.97 -28.18
C PRO A 95 -11.72 32.93 -27.60
N VAL A 96 -11.35 31.64 -27.63
CA VAL A 96 -12.17 30.55 -27.06
C VAL A 96 -12.32 30.72 -25.55
N PHE A 97 -11.22 30.99 -24.83
CA PHE A 97 -11.21 31.15 -23.37
C PHE A 97 -12.09 32.33 -22.93
N ALA A 98 -11.99 33.48 -23.61
CA ALA A 98 -12.82 34.65 -23.29
C ALA A 98 -14.29 34.44 -23.63
N ARG A 99 -14.60 33.91 -24.83
CA ARG A 99 -15.99 33.69 -25.25
C ARG A 99 -16.72 32.72 -24.33
N ARG A 100 -16.03 31.67 -23.90
CA ARG A 100 -16.59 30.64 -23.02
C ARG A 100 -16.47 30.98 -21.53
N LYS A 101 -15.90 32.14 -21.20
CA LYS A 101 -15.72 32.64 -19.82
C LYS A 101 -15.10 31.59 -18.88
N LEU A 102 -14.20 30.76 -19.40
CA LEU A 102 -13.61 29.67 -18.63
C LEU A 102 -12.71 30.23 -17.52
N ARG A 103 -12.69 29.54 -16.37
CA ARG A 103 -11.80 29.81 -15.26
C ARG A 103 -10.73 28.73 -15.25
N VAL A 104 -9.61 29.01 -15.90
CA VAL A 104 -8.56 28.04 -16.18
C VAL A 104 -7.39 28.25 -15.23
N ILE A 105 -7.04 27.20 -14.51
CA ILE A 105 -5.76 27.09 -13.83
C ILE A 105 -4.79 26.40 -14.80
N LEU A 106 -3.84 27.15 -15.34
CA LEU A 106 -2.76 26.65 -16.17
C LEU A 106 -1.69 26.05 -15.26
N TRP A 107 -1.52 24.73 -15.31
CA TRP A 107 -0.53 23.97 -14.56
C TRP A 107 0.69 23.72 -15.42
N CYS A 108 1.67 24.60 -15.37
CA CYS A 108 2.80 24.60 -16.29
C CYS A 108 4.10 24.20 -15.58
N GLU A 109 4.65 23.05 -15.96
CA GLU A 109 6.01 22.68 -15.56
C GLU A 109 7.03 23.67 -16.14
N ALA A 110 8.25 23.68 -15.59
CA ALA A 110 9.28 24.67 -15.94
C ALA A 110 9.53 24.80 -17.46
N GLU A 111 9.60 23.68 -18.17
CA GLU A 111 9.78 23.68 -19.63
C GLU A 111 8.59 24.30 -20.37
N THR A 112 7.37 23.94 -19.97
CA THR A 112 6.14 24.50 -20.55
C THR A 112 6.05 26.01 -20.30
N SER A 113 6.38 26.48 -19.10
CA SER A 113 6.36 27.91 -18.79
C SER A 113 7.32 28.71 -19.66
N VAL A 114 8.54 28.19 -19.89
CA VAL A 114 9.50 28.80 -20.81
C VAL A 114 8.96 28.83 -22.23
N ALA A 115 8.38 27.72 -22.70
CA ALA A 115 7.82 27.63 -24.04
C ALA A 115 6.64 28.61 -24.24
N LEU A 116 5.75 28.74 -23.26
CA LEU A 116 4.64 29.70 -23.31
C LEU A 116 5.14 31.14 -23.35
N ALA A 117 6.11 31.50 -22.51
CA ALA A 117 6.68 32.84 -22.50
C ALA A 117 7.37 33.20 -23.83
N GLN A 118 7.91 32.22 -24.55
CA GLN A 118 8.63 32.44 -25.81
C GLN A 118 7.73 32.40 -27.05
N LYS A 119 6.82 31.42 -27.12
CA LYS A 119 6.02 31.13 -28.33
C LYS A 119 4.59 31.66 -28.23
N ALA A 120 4.08 31.85 -27.02
CA ALA A 120 2.71 32.27 -26.75
C ALA A 120 2.65 33.61 -26.01
N VAL A 121 3.53 34.57 -26.36
CA VAL A 121 3.68 35.88 -25.68
C VAL A 121 2.33 36.55 -25.42
N ASP A 122 1.51 36.55 -26.45
CA ASP A 122 0.20 37.19 -26.53
C ASP A 122 -0.87 36.51 -25.64
N PHE A 123 -0.73 35.21 -25.38
CA PHE A 123 -1.54 34.45 -24.42
C PHE A 123 -0.97 34.55 -23.01
N PHE A 124 0.36 34.62 -22.90
CA PHE A 124 1.07 34.80 -21.63
C PHE A 124 0.75 36.16 -21.00
N ASP A 125 0.69 37.23 -21.79
CA ASP A 125 0.26 38.56 -21.35
C ASP A 125 -1.21 38.61 -20.90
N TRP A 126 -2.00 37.62 -21.28
CA TRP A 126 -3.41 37.51 -20.95
C TRP A 126 -3.67 36.78 -19.62
N ILE A 127 -2.62 36.25 -19.00
CA ILE A 127 -2.67 35.61 -17.69
C ILE A 127 -3.06 36.67 -16.65
N SER A 128 -4.14 36.42 -15.92
CA SER A 128 -4.69 37.34 -14.93
C SER A 128 -3.89 37.33 -13.64
N HIS A 129 -3.45 36.15 -13.21
CA HIS A 129 -2.68 35.95 -11.99
C HIS A 129 -1.61 34.89 -12.19
N ARG A 130 -0.47 35.05 -11.53
CA ARG A 130 0.65 34.09 -11.58
C ARG A 130 1.07 33.74 -10.16
N HIS A 131 1.18 32.44 -9.90
CA HIS A 131 1.63 31.88 -8.63
C HIS A 131 2.78 30.92 -8.89
N GLU A 132 3.85 31.06 -8.12
CA GLU A 132 4.96 30.10 -8.13
C GLU A 132 4.56 28.84 -7.35
N CYS A 133 4.74 27.67 -7.94
CA CYS A 133 4.50 26.40 -7.25
C CYS A 133 5.60 26.14 -6.21
N PRO A 134 5.28 26.06 -4.91
CA PRO A 134 6.30 25.82 -3.89
C PRO A 134 6.89 24.40 -4.03
N PRO A 135 8.14 24.20 -3.58
CA PRO A 135 8.75 22.88 -3.56
C PRO A 135 7.92 21.91 -2.71
N GLY A 136 7.84 20.65 -3.15
CA GLY A 136 7.19 19.59 -2.42
C GLY A 136 8.02 18.34 -2.29
N VAL A 137 7.46 17.37 -1.58
CA VAL A 137 7.97 16.01 -1.57
C VAL A 137 6.89 15.06 -2.06
N PRO A 138 7.25 14.02 -2.83
CA PRO A 138 6.36 12.93 -3.17
C PRO A 138 5.92 12.21 -1.88
N MET A 139 4.70 12.48 -1.43
CA MET A 139 4.22 11.94 -0.15
C MET A 139 4.17 10.41 -0.13
N HIS A 140 3.98 9.76 -1.29
CA HIS A 140 4.08 8.30 -1.38
C HIS A 140 5.47 7.77 -0.98
N ALA A 141 6.55 8.49 -1.29
CA ALA A 141 7.90 8.11 -0.88
C ALA A 141 8.09 8.30 0.64
N VAL A 142 7.51 9.36 1.21
CA VAL A 142 7.46 9.59 2.67
C VAL A 142 6.74 8.44 3.37
N TYR A 143 5.58 8.00 2.85
CA TYR A 143 4.85 6.84 3.37
C TYR A 143 5.65 5.54 3.20
N GLY A 144 6.40 5.39 2.09
CA GLY A 144 7.32 4.29 1.86
C GLY A 144 8.40 4.16 2.92
N ILE A 145 9.10 5.26 3.27
CA ILE A 145 10.10 5.26 4.35
C ILE A 145 9.48 4.82 5.69
N ARG A 146 8.32 5.40 6.03
CA ARG A 146 7.63 5.10 7.29
C ARG A 146 7.18 3.63 7.35
N ALA A 147 6.70 3.09 6.24
CA ALA A 147 6.28 1.69 6.16
C ALA A 147 7.44 0.71 6.32
N ALA A 148 8.56 0.95 5.63
CA ALA A 148 9.77 0.15 5.76
C ALA A 148 10.25 0.08 7.22
N LEU A 149 10.16 1.20 7.93
CA LEU A 149 10.48 1.29 9.35
C LEU A 149 9.60 0.44 10.25
N CYS A 150 8.29 0.60 10.08
CA CYS A 150 7.30 -0.16 10.83
C CYS A 150 7.42 -1.66 10.59
N ALA A 151 7.80 -2.08 9.38
CA ALA A 151 8.08 -3.46 9.04
C ALA A 151 9.44 -3.96 9.56
N ARG A 152 10.25 -3.09 10.21
CA ARG A 152 11.64 -3.37 10.59
C ARG A 152 12.46 -3.92 9.42
N ALA A 153 12.25 -3.35 8.23
CA ALA A 153 12.97 -3.75 7.04
C ALA A 153 14.48 -3.65 7.27
N PRO A 154 15.27 -4.61 6.73
CA PRO A 154 16.72 -4.61 6.90
C PRO A 154 17.37 -3.35 6.30
N GLY A 155 16.74 -2.79 5.29
CA GLY A 155 17.07 -1.51 4.69
C GLY A 155 16.04 -1.09 3.64
N ILE A 156 16.24 0.09 3.10
CA ILE A 156 15.43 0.70 2.05
C ILE A 156 16.27 0.76 0.77
N LEU A 157 15.69 0.42 -0.38
CA LEU A 157 16.26 0.77 -1.67
C LEU A 157 15.55 2.02 -2.20
N TRP A 158 16.27 3.13 -2.23
CA TRP A 158 15.76 4.42 -2.67
C TRP A 158 16.08 4.66 -4.15
N ARG A 159 15.05 4.98 -4.94
CA ARG A 159 15.21 5.31 -6.37
C ARG A 159 14.61 6.67 -6.68
N GLY A 160 15.47 7.62 -7.00
CA GLY A 160 15.10 8.97 -7.43
C GLY A 160 15.75 10.04 -6.59
N GLU A 161 15.44 11.29 -6.90
CA GLU A 161 15.99 12.46 -6.23
C GLU A 161 15.19 12.77 -4.94
N ASN A 162 15.63 13.75 -4.14
CA ASN A 162 14.92 14.25 -2.95
C ASN A 162 14.86 13.32 -1.72
N LEU A 163 15.79 12.36 -1.58
CA LEU A 163 15.88 11.48 -0.41
C LEU A 163 15.87 12.28 0.90
N GLU A 164 16.71 13.30 1.02
CA GLU A 164 16.91 14.06 2.25
C GLU A 164 15.64 14.83 2.64
N ALA A 165 14.96 15.41 1.65
CA ALA A 165 13.70 16.13 1.86
C ALA A 165 12.59 15.17 2.31
N CYS A 166 12.42 14.05 1.60
CA CYS A 166 11.44 13.02 1.96
C CYS A 166 11.73 12.42 3.34
N PHE A 167 13.00 12.14 3.64
CA PHE A 167 13.43 11.59 4.92
C PHE A 167 13.18 12.54 6.08
N ARG A 168 13.44 13.84 5.90
CA ARG A 168 13.17 14.86 6.92
C ARG A 168 11.68 14.94 7.28
N VAL A 169 10.80 14.82 6.28
CA VAL A 169 9.35 14.77 6.48
C VAL A 169 8.92 13.43 7.10
N ALA A 170 9.53 12.32 6.66
CA ALA A 170 9.22 10.98 7.16
C ALA A 170 9.60 10.82 8.64
N LEU A 171 10.78 11.32 9.02
CA LEU A 171 11.40 11.15 10.34
C LEU A 171 12.03 12.46 10.85
N PRO A 172 11.21 13.41 11.33
CA PRO A 172 11.71 14.67 11.84
C PRO A 172 12.75 14.48 12.96
N GLY A 173 13.85 15.24 12.90
CA GLY A 173 14.92 15.20 13.90
C GLY A 173 15.86 14.00 13.82
N ARG A 174 15.69 13.09 12.84
CA ARG A 174 16.67 12.02 12.58
C ARG A 174 17.75 12.51 11.62
N ARG A 175 18.99 12.07 11.86
CA ARG A 175 20.17 12.41 11.05
C ARG A 175 20.45 11.32 10.02
N LEU A 176 20.79 11.72 8.80
CA LEU A 176 21.38 10.88 7.77
C LEU A 176 22.90 11.05 7.75
N VAL A 177 23.63 9.98 7.51
CA VAL A 177 25.08 9.96 7.29
C VAL A 177 25.34 9.15 6.03
N HIS A 178 26.04 9.74 5.07
CA HIS A 178 26.40 9.09 3.82
C HIS A 178 27.69 8.29 3.99
N VAL A 179 27.70 7.08 3.45
CA VAL A 179 28.83 6.15 3.49
C VAL A 179 29.00 5.56 2.09
N SER A 180 30.18 5.73 1.50
CA SER A 180 30.49 5.11 0.21
C SER A 180 30.73 3.61 0.39
N ALA A 181 30.10 2.79 -0.44
CA ALA A 181 30.28 1.34 -0.44
C ALA A 181 31.68 0.92 -0.92
N GLN A 182 32.44 1.83 -1.55
CA GLN A 182 33.79 1.57 -2.06
C GLN A 182 34.87 1.59 -0.99
N LEU A 183 34.57 2.12 0.21
CA LEU A 183 35.49 2.11 1.35
C LEU A 183 35.97 0.70 1.69
N SER A 184 37.16 0.57 2.27
CA SER A 184 37.64 -0.70 2.80
C SER A 184 36.76 -1.18 3.97
N HIS A 185 36.81 -2.47 4.30
CA HIS A 185 36.00 -3.04 5.40
C HIS A 185 36.25 -2.31 6.73
N GLU A 186 37.51 -2.01 7.06
CA GLU A 186 37.87 -1.31 8.30
C GLU A 186 37.34 0.13 8.32
N GLU A 187 37.45 0.85 7.20
CA GLU A 187 36.91 2.21 7.05
C GLU A 187 35.39 2.22 7.14
N LEU A 188 34.70 1.23 6.57
CA LEU A 188 33.26 1.06 6.69
C LEU A 188 32.83 0.85 8.15
N VAL A 189 33.50 -0.08 8.85
CA VAL A 189 33.21 -0.35 10.27
C VAL A 189 33.40 0.91 11.10
N GLN A 190 34.47 1.68 10.85
CA GLN A 190 34.73 2.92 11.58
C GLN A 190 33.70 4.01 11.25
N ALA A 191 33.40 4.24 9.97
CA ALA A 191 32.41 5.23 9.54
C ALA A 191 31.01 4.93 10.12
N ILE A 192 30.64 3.66 10.18
CA ILE A 192 29.36 3.22 10.75
C ILE A 192 29.34 3.43 12.28
N ARG A 193 30.45 3.18 12.99
CA ARG A 193 30.55 3.49 14.43
C ARG A 193 30.40 4.99 14.69
N ASP A 194 31.05 5.82 13.88
CA ASP A 194 31.02 7.29 14.01
C ASP A 194 29.63 7.87 13.69
N ALA A 195 28.87 7.21 12.81
CA ALA A 195 27.48 7.56 12.54
C ALA A 195 26.56 7.37 13.77
N GLY A 196 26.89 6.42 14.65
CA GLY A 196 26.19 6.14 15.89
C GLY A 196 24.74 5.70 15.66
N ARG A 197 23.76 6.51 16.08
CA ARG A 197 22.32 6.23 15.89
C ARG A 197 21.71 6.84 14.63
N ALA A 198 22.54 7.49 13.81
CA ALA A 198 22.10 8.05 12.54
C ALA A 198 21.66 6.95 11.56
N TRP A 199 20.89 7.35 10.57
CA TRP A 199 20.58 6.51 9.42
C TRP A 199 21.73 6.55 8.43
N LEU A 200 22.06 5.40 7.87
CA LEU A 200 23.14 5.23 6.91
C LEU A 200 22.57 5.32 5.51
N VAL A 201 23.13 6.19 4.68
CA VAL A 201 22.87 6.24 3.24
C VAL A 201 24.08 5.66 2.54
N VAL A 202 23.92 4.47 1.98
CA VAL A 202 24.97 3.75 1.26
C VAL A 202 24.88 4.09 -0.23
N HIS A 203 25.97 4.59 -0.79
CA HIS A 203 26.07 5.01 -2.19
C HIS A 203 27.34 4.43 -2.86
N ASP A 204 27.52 4.66 -4.15
CA ASP A 204 28.67 4.24 -4.98
C ASP A 204 28.94 2.72 -5.03
N ALA A 205 27.94 1.88 -4.79
CA ALA A 205 28.12 0.42 -4.92
C ALA A 205 28.28 0.03 -6.39
N ALA A 206 29.47 -0.43 -6.79
CA ALA A 206 29.75 -0.78 -8.18
C ALA A 206 29.28 -2.20 -8.53
N ASP A 207 29.36 -3.14 -7.58
CA ASP A 207 29.06 -4.55 -7.77
C ASP A 207 28.53 -5.25 -6.49
N GLN A 208 28.32 -6.57 -6.60
CA GLN A 208 27.87 -7.42 -5.47
C GLN A 208 28.89 -7.52 -4.34
N ALA A 209 30.19 -7.37 -4.64
CA ALA A 209 31.23 -7.45 -3.63
C ALA A 209 31.17 -6.22 -2.72
N ASP A 210 30.96 -5.02 -3.28
CA ASP A 210 30.73 -3.81 -2.49
C ASP A 210 29.51 -3.94 -1.58
N ALA A 211 28.39 -4.46 -2.12
CA ALA A 211 27.20 -4.71 -1.31
C ALA A 211 27.47 -5.70 -0.16
N SER A 212 28.13 -6.82 -0.46
CA SER A 212 28.41 -7.87 0.53
C SER A 212 29.38 -7.39 1.63
N LYS A 213 30.31 -6.50 1.30
CA LYS A 213 31.26 -5.88 2.23
C LYS A 213 30.54 -4.96 3.22
N VAL A 214 29.63 -4.12 2.74
CA VAL A 214 28.80 -3.27 3.62
C VAL A 214 27.89 -4.13 4.50
N GLU A 215 27.26 -5.17 3.95
CA GLU A 215 26.45 -6.13 4.73
C GLU A 215 27.28 -6.82 5.83
N ALA A 216 28.52 -7.21 5.54
CA ALA A 216 29.43 -7.80 6.52
C ALA A 216 29.78 -6.81 7.65
N ALA A 217 30.08 -5.56 7.33
CA ALA A 217 30.36 -4.51 8.32
C ALA A 217 29.14 -4.21 9.20
N LEU A 218 27.95 -4.14 8.62
CA LEU A 218 26.69 -3.97 9.36
C LEU A 218 26.43 -5.15 10.30
N LYS A 219 26.65 -6.38 9.84
CA LYS A 219 26.50 -7.60 10.64
C LYS A 219 27.47 -7.65 11.81
N GLU A 220 28.73 -7.28 11.59
CA GLU A 220 29.76 -7.18 12.64
C GLU A 220 29.33 -6.22 13.75
N LEU A 221 28.72 -5.09 13.38
CA LEU A 221 28.24 -4.07 14.31
C LEU A 221 26.83 -4.33 14.86
N GLY A 222 26.20 -5.45 14.46
CA GLY A 222 24.85 -5.81 14.89
C GLY A 222 23.77 -4.84 14.39
N ILE A 223 24.04 -4.08 13.32
CA ILE A 223 23.10 -3.14 12.73
C ILE A 223 22.23 -3.89 11.72
N ARG A 224 20.94 -3.99 12.03
CA ARG A 224 19.97 -4.75 11.22
C ARG A 224 18.91 -3.90 10.54
N THR A 225 18.90 -2.61 10.77
CA THR A 225 17.91 -1.66 10.22
C THR A 225 18.63 -0.34 9.94
N ARG A 226 17.90 0.75 9.65
CA ARG A 226 18.42 2.12 9.50
C ARG A 226 19.44 2.31 8.37
N VAL A 227 19.35 1.51 7.31
CA VAL A 227 20.17 1.61 6.10
C VAL A 227 19.28 1.96 4.91
N ILE A 228 19.73 2.90 4.10
CA ILE A 228 19.12 3.32 2.83
C ILE A 228 20.19 3.15 1.76
N TRP A 229 19.89 2.39 0.73
CA TRP A 229 20.74 2.23 -0.44
C TRP A 229 20.26 3.18 -1.53
N VAL A 230 21.19 3.94 -2.10
CA VAL A 230 20.98 4.74 -3.31
C VAL A 230 21.87 4.20 -4.42
N ASP A 231 21.49 4.43 -5.68
CA ASP A 231 22.30 4.13 -6.86
C ASP A 231 22.70 2.65 -7.05
N VAL A 232 21.86 1.72 -6.59
CA VAL A 232 22.17 0.28 -6.73
C VAL A 232 21.86 -0.22 -8.15
N LEU A 233 22.89 -0.78 -8.79
CA LEU A 233 22.81 -1.45 -10.08
C LEU A 233 21.81 -2.63 -10.03
N LEU A 234 20.90 -2.67 -11.02
CA LEU A 234 19.97 -3.78 -11.24
C LEU A 234 20.76 -5.08 -11.48
N GLY A 235 20.54 -6.12 -10.65
CA GLY A 235 21.11 -7.45 -10.84
C GLY A 235 21.79 -8.09 -9.61
N LEU A 236 21.85 -7.37 -8.49
CA LEU A 236 22.41 -7.89 -7.24
C LEU A 236 21.40 -8.81 -6.53
N GLY A 237 21.61 -10.12 -6.63
CA GLY A 237 20.69 -11.17 -6.15
C GLY A 237 20.46 -11.24 -4.64
N SER A 238 21.08 -10.37 -3.84
CA SER A 238 20.81 -10.21 -2.39
C SER A 238 19.91 -9.01 -2.04
N VAL A 239 19.55 -8.17 -3.03
CA VAL A 239 18.82 -6.91 -2.78
C VAL A 239 17.30 -7.13 -2.71
N ASP A 240 16.81 -8.34 -3.00
CA ASP A 240 15.39 -8.72 -2.96
C ASP A 240 14.75 -8.69 -1.55
N ILE A 241 15.56 -8.54 -0.49
CA ILE A 241 15.08 -8.34 0.89
C ILE A 241 14.87 -6.85 1.25
N PHE A 242 15.28 -5.91 0.40
CA PHE A 242 15.16 -4.48 0.69
C PHE A 242 13.84 -3.88 0.22
N TRP A 243 13.29 -2.99 1.04
CA TRP A 243 12.04 -2.31 0.73
C TRP A 243 12.29 -1.29 -0.38
N THR A 244 11.89 -1.63 -1.61
CA THR A 244 12.11 -0.77 -2.78
C THR A 244 10.92 0.14 -3.00
N PHE A 245 11.19 1.43 -3.22
CA PHE A 245 10.16 2.36 -3.69
C PHE A 245 10.76 3.43 -4.60
N LYS A 246 9.93 3.92 -5.51
CA LYS A 246 10.26 4.98 -6.46
C LYS A 246 9.83 6.32 -5.87
N ALA A 247 10.72 7.30 -5.91
CA ALA A 247 10.44 8.66 -5.47
C ALA A 247 9.86 9.54 -6.59
N HIS A 248 9.82 9.06 -7.83
CA HIS A 248 9.23 9.82 -8.93
C HIS A 248 7.72 9.64 -8.98
N CYS A 249 7.02 10.73 -9.23
CA CYS A 249 5.62 10.69 -9.65
C CYS A 249 5.53 10.14 -11.09
N LEU A 250 4.46 9.42 -11.39
CA LEU A 250 4.07 9.08 -12.76
C LEU A 250 3.73 10.37 -13.52
N GLY A 251 4.10 10.45 -14.80
CA GLY A 251 3.75 11.60 -15.63
C GLY A 251 2.24 11.77 -15.73
N LEU A 252 1.72 13.00 -15.58
CA LEU A 252 0.28 13.27 -15.60
C LEU A 252 -0.38 12.81 -16.91
N VAL A 253 0.30 13.00 -18.04
CA VAL A 253 -0.16 12.55 -19.36
C VAL A 253 -0.35 11.03 -19.40
N GLU A 254 0.64 10.29 -18.90
CA GLU A 254 0.62 8.82 -18.87
C GLU A 254 -0.47 8.31 -17.93
N ALA A 255 -0.52 8.83 -16.70
CA ALA A 255 -1.51 8.46 -15.69
C ALA A 255 -2.94 8.70 -16.20
N ARG A 256 -3.18 9.87 -16.79
CA ARG A 256 -4.48 10.23 -17.34
C ARG A 256 -4.85 9.32 -18.52
N ALA A 257 -3.93 9.05 -19.44
CA ALA A 257 -4.18 8.20 -20.60
C ALA A 257 -4.56 6.77 -20.17
N ALA A 258 -3.85 6.21 -19.19
CA ALA A 258 -4.11 4.88 -18.65
C ALA A 258 -5.53 4.76 -18.06
N LEU A 259 -5.96 5.74 -17.26
CA LEU A 259 -7.30 5.75 -16.66
C LEU A 259 -8.41 6.05 -17.69
N ALA A 260 -8.16 6.97 -18.62
CA ALA A 260 -9.12 7.31 -19.68
C ALA A 260 -9.40 6.11 -20.60
N ALA A 261 -8.38 5.30 -20.91
CA ALA A 261 -8.52 4.09 -21.71
C ALA A 261 -9.47 3.04 -21.09
N LEU A 262 -9.71 3.13 -19.78
CA LEU A 262 -10.64 2.27 -19.04
C LEU A 262 -12.03 2.91 -18.86
N GLY A 263 -12.29 4.05 -19.52
CA GLY A 263 -13.57 4.74 -19.48
C GLY A 263 -13.81 5.55 -18.20
N ALA A 264 -12.76 5.90 -17.46
CA ALA A 264 -12.88 6.82 -16.33
C ALA A 264 -13.41 8.18 -16.81
N ARG A 265 -14.38 8.74 -16.07
CA ARG A 265 -15.06 10.01 -16.37
C ARG A 265 -14.17 11.21 -16.04
N ALA A 266 -13.41 11.13 -14.95
CA ALA A 266 -12.54 12.19 -14.44
C ALA A 266 -11.09 11.68 -14.27
N PRO A 267 -10.44 11.18 -15.34
CA PRO A 267 -9.18 10.43 -15.25
C PRO A 267 -8.01 11.27 -14.71
N GLY A 268 -7.92 12.55 -15.06
CA GLY A 268 -6.90 13.45 -14.55
C GLY A 268 -7.13 13.81 -13.08
N ARG A 269 -8.39 14.01 -12.66
CA ARG A 269 -8.72 14.17 -11.23
C ARG A 269 -8.34 12.92 -10.43
N ILE A 270 -8.69 11.73 -10.91
CA ILE A 270 -8.37 10.48 -10.22
C ILE A 270 -6.85 10.27 -10.14
N ALA A 271 -6.11 10.55 -11.22
CA ALA A 271 -4.64 10.50 -11.23
C ALA A 271 -4.02 11.49 -10.21
N ALA A 272 -4.54 12.72 -10.15
CA ALA A 272 -4.10 13.71 -9.17
C ALA A 272 -4.43 13.29 -7.73
N LEU A 273 -5.62 12.75 -7.48
CA LEU A 273 -6.00 12.20 -6.17
C LEU A 273 -5.14 10.98 -5.82
N ALA A 274 -4.69 10.19 -6.77
CA ALA A 274 -3.71 9.13 -6.52
C ALA A 274 -2.29 9.67 -6.21
N ALA A 275 -2.12 10.99 -6.08
CA ALA A 275 -0.84 11.67 -5.90
C ALA A 275 0.17 11.36 -7.01
N LEU A 276 -0.33 10.99 -8.20
CA LEU A 276 0.49 10.47 -9.31
C LEU A 276 1.43 9.34 -8.86
N GLU A 277 1.06 8.57 -7.85
CA GLU A 277 1.84 7.42 -7.41
C GLU A 277 1.70 6.28 -8.45
N PRO A 278 2.79 5.80 -9.06
CA PRO A 278 2.73 4.80 -10.12
C PRO A 278 1.95 3.55 -9.71
N GLU A 279 2.23 3.02 -8.52
CA GLU A 279 1.58 1.82 -8.00
C GLU A 279 0.10 2.08 -7.67
N ALA A 280 -0.26 3.27 -7.17
CA ALA A 280 -1.65 3.62 -6.91
C ALA A 280 -2.48 3.69 -8.20
N VAL A 281 -1.92 4.25 -9.27
CA VAL A 281 -2.58 4.28 -10.59
C VAL A 281 -2.82 2.87 -11.11
N GLN A 282 -1.84 1.96 -10.99
CA GLN A 282 -2.01 0.55 -11.37
C GLN A 282 -3.11 -0.16 -10.57
N VAL A 283 -3.21 0.11 -9.28
CA VAL A 283 -4.29 -0.41 -8.40
C VAL A 283 -5.66 0.07 -8.89
N ILE A 284 -5.76 1.36 -9.24
CA ILE A 284 -7.01 1.95 -9.75
C ILE A 284 -7.36 1.33 -11.10
N GLU A 285 -6.40 1.21 -12.02
CA GLU A 285 -6.62 0.54 -13.31
C GLU A 285 -7.16 -0.87 -13.13
N PHE A 286 -6.56 -1.64 -12.20
CA PHE A 286 -7.04 -2.98 -11.89
C PHE A 286 -8.49 -2.96 -11.38
N GLY A 287 -8.81 -2.07 -10.44
CA GLY A 287 -10.16 -1.97 -9.88
C GLY A 287 -11.20 -1.58 -10.90
N LEU A 288 -10.88 -0.61 -11.77
CA LEU A 288 -11.76 -0.19 -12.87
C LEU A 288 -12.06 -1.35 -13.82
N ARG A 289 -11.05 -2.16 -14.19
CA ARG A 289 -11.25 -3.38 -15.00
C ARG A 289 -12.16 -4.42 -14.33
N ARG A 290 -12.26 -4.39 -13.00
CA ARG A 290 -13.12 -5.26 -12.20
C ARG A 290 -14.49 -4.66 -11.90
N GLY A 291 -14.79 -3.48 -12.42
CA GLY A 291 -16.06 -2.80 -12.21
C GLY A 291 -16.20 -2.10 -10.86
N VAL A 292 -15.09 -1.87 -10.14
CA VAL A 292 -15.10 -0.99 -8.97
C VAL A 292 -15.43 0.43 -9.44
N PRO A 293 -16.47 1.08 -8.89
CA PRO A 293 -16.85 2.42 -9.32
C PRO A 293 -15.75 3.45 -9.08
N GLU A 294 -15.49 4.30 -10.07
CA GLU A 294 -14.55 5.43 -9.96
C GLU A 294 -14.87 6.33 -8.75
N THR A 295 -16.16 6.52 -8.45
CA THR A 295 -16.63 7.33 -7.33
C THR A 295 -16.17 6.79 -5.97
N ASP A 296 -15.95 5.48 -5.84
CA ASP A 296 -15.45 4.89 -4.61
C ASP A 296 -13.96 5.18 -4.41
N PHE A 297 -13.17 5.10 -5.48
CA PHE A 297 -11.76 5.51 -5.47
C PHE A 297 -11.63 6.99 -5.09
N GLU A 298 -12.40 7.86 -5.75
CA GLU A 298 -12.41 9.29 -5.46
C GLU A 298 -12.74 9.56 -3.97
N ARG A 299 -13.84 8.98 -3.47
CA ARG A 299 -14.31 9.20 -2.10
C ARG A 299 -13.30 8.76 -1.05
N LEU A 300 -12.64 7.61 -1.23
CA LEU A 300 -11.66 7.12 -0.28
C LEU A 300 -10.35 7.91 -0.34
N MET A 301 -9.81 8.17 -1.54
CA MET A 301 -8.56 8.91 -1.69
C MET A 301 -8.67 10.36 -1.26
N ARG A 302 -9.85 11.00 -1.39
CA ARG A 302 -10.06 12.38 -0.96
C ARG A 302 -9.86 12.56 0.55
N ASN A 303 -10.23 11.56 1.34
CA ASN A 303 -10.22 11.63 2.81
C ASN A 303 -9.03 10.90 3.46
N ALA A 304 -8.19 10.25 2.65
CA ALA A 304 -7.05 9.49 3.13
C ALA A 304 -5.79 10.35 3.18
N GLU A 305 -4.96 10.14 4.21
CA GLU A 305 -3.61 10.69 4.24
C GLU A 305 -2.76 10.00 3.15
N ASP A 306 -2.79 8.66 3.09
CA ASP A 306 -2.16 7.86 2.04
C ASP A 306 -3.20 7.41 0.98
N PRO A 307 -3.28 8.08 -0.19
CA PRO A 307 -4.27 7.74 -1.22
C PRO A 307 -4.02 6.38 -1.87
N GLY A 308 -2.75 5.97 -2.02
CA GLY A 308 -2.41 4.67 -2.57
C GLY A 308 -2.92 3.54 -1.68
N ALA A 309 -2.68 3.64 -0.38
CA ALA A 309 -3.24 2.72 0.62
C ALA A 309 -4.79 2.66 0.59
N ALA A 310 -5.44 3.80 0.38
CA ALA A 310 -6.89 3.89 0.27
C ALA A 310 -7.42 3.20 -0.99
N ALA A 311 -6.78 3.39 -2.14
CA ALA A 311 -7.13 2.72 -3.39
C ALA A 311 -7.03 1.20 -3.28
N VAL A 312 -5.96 0.68 -2.65
CA VAL A 312 -5.78 -0.76 -2.45
C VAL A 312 -6.93 -1.38 -1.66
N SER A 313 -7.47 -0.65 -0.68
CA SER A 313 -8.54 -1.18 0.19
C SER A 313 -9.85 -1.52 -0.54
N LEU A 314 -10.01 -1.06 -1.79
CA LEU A 314 -11.15 -1.37 -2.67
C LEU A 314 -10.96 -2.63 -3.51
N VAL A 315 -9.71 -3.05 -3.73
CA VAL A 315 -9.35 -4.19 -4.60
C VAL A 315 -8.54 -5.26 -3.87
N GLU A 316 -8.42 -5.13 -2.54
CA GLU A 316 -7.62 -5.98 -1.65
C GLU A 316 -8.01 -7.46 -1.70
N ASP A 317 -9.24 -7.77 -2.09
CA ASP A 317 -9.73 -9.14 -2.20
C ASP A 317 -9.21 -9.87 -3.46
N ASP A 318 -8.68 -9.13 -4.44
CA ASP A 318 -8.38 -9.61 -5.80
C ASP A 318 -6.90 -9.48 -6.23
N ILE A 319 -6.06 -8.72 -5.50
CA ILE A 319 -4.63 -8.53 -5.87
C ILE A 319 -3.63 -9.01 -4.80
N PRO A 320 -3.36 -10.32 -4.74
CA PRO A 320 -2.27 -10.94 -4.00
C PRO A 320 -0.82 -10.48 -4.28
N TRP A 321 -0.54 -9.56 -5.20
CA TRP A 321 0.85 -9.22 -5.58
C TRP A 321 1.21 -7.72 -5.43
N LEU A 322 0.29 -6.85 -5.00
CA LEU A 322 0.55 -5.40 -4.76
C LEU A 322 0.79 -5.08 -3.28
N TRP A 323 1.57 -5.95 -2.63
CA TRP A 323 1.72 -5.98 -1.19
C TRP A 323 2.49 -4.83 -0.57
N VAL A 324 3.39 -4.18 -1.31
CA VAL A 324 4.14 -3.01 -0.83
C VAL A 324 3.20 -1.87 -0.39
N MET A 325 2.05 -1.73 -1.05
CA MET A 325 1.05 -0.71 -0.73
C MET A 325 0.08 -1.12 0.39
N PHE A 326 -0.19 -2.42 0.55
CA PHE A 326 -1.09 -2.93 1.58
C PHE A 326 -0.50 -2.80 2.99
N TRP A 327 0.82 -3.00 3.13
CA TRP A 327 1.55 -2.77 4.38
C TRP A 327 1.48 -1.32 4.87
N ARG A 328 1.45 -0.33 3.95
CA ARG A 328 1.27 1.09 4.29
C ARG A 328 -0.08 1.37 4.98
N SER A 329 -1.16 0.73 4.52
CA SER A 329 -2.49 0.87 5.10
C SER A 329 -2.66 0.24 6.49
N LEU A 330 -2.00 -0.90 6.74
CA LEU A 330 -2.06 -1.64 8.01
C LEU A 330 -1.29 -0.95 9.12
N LEU A 331 -0.23 -0.22 8.76
CA LEU A 331 0.62 0.51 9.70
C LEU A 331 0.10 1.92 10.01
N TRP A 332 -0.66 2.53 9.11
CA TRP A 332 -1.21 3.88 9.29
C TRP A 332 -2.56 3.92 10.03
N ARG A 333 -3.37 2.85 10.02
CA ARG A 333 -4.55 2.79 10.89
C ARG A 333 -4.09 2.67 12.34
N GLY A 334 -3.84 3.81 12.99
CA GLY A 334 -3.90 3.98 14.43
C GLY A 334 -5.24 3.50 14.98
N THR A 335 -5.46 2.18 14.95
CA THR A 335 -6.63 1.49 15.46
C THR A 335 -6.70 1.60 16.99
N GLY A 336 -5.73 2.25 17.63
CA GLY A 336 -5.47 2.10 19.07
C GLY A 336 -5.18 0.65 19.46
N ARG A 337 -5.17 -0.30 18.52
CA ARG A 337 -4.78 -1.67 18.77
C ARG A 337 -3.27 -1.71 18.70
N LEU A 338 -2.71 -1.53 19.89
CA LEU A 338 -1.41 -2.07 20.25
C LEU A 338 -1.30 -3.45 19.57
N TRP A 339 -0.14 -3.72 18.97
CA TRP A 339 0.25 -5.10 18.68
C TRP A 339 -0.20 -5.98 19.85
N PRO A 340 -0.85 -7.13 19.61
CA PRO A 340 -1.15 -8.07 20.68
C PRO A 340 0.10 -8.21 21.54
N SER A 341 -0.02 -8.20 22.87
CA SER A 341 1.13 -8.08 23.77
C SER A 341 2.24 -9.11 23.49
N TRP A 342 1.86 -10.30 22.99
CA TRP A 342 2.75 -11.39 22.55
C TRP A 342 3.45 -11.16 21.20
N LEU A 343 2.98 -10.23 20.38
CA LEU A 343 3.58 -9.84 19.10
C LEU A 343 4.66 -8.75 19.29
N ARG A 344 4.76 -8.08 20.46
CA ARG A 344 5.73 -6.97 20.68
C ARG A 344 7.21 -7.38 20.63
N ALA A 345 7.50 -8.67 20.68
CA ALA A 345 8.84 -9.21 20.56
C ALA A 345 8.79 -10.60 19.90
N PRO A 346 8.50 -10.70 18.59
CA PRO A 346 8.80 -11.94 17.89
C PRO A 346 10.32 -12.12 17.94
N HIS A 347 10.79 -13.36 18.13
CA HIS A 347 12.23 -13.65 18.05
C HIS A 347 12.73 -13.17 16.68
N GLU A 348 13.96 -12.67 16.62
CA GLU A 348 14.49 -11.98 15.43
C GLU A 348 14.48 -12.84 14.15
N ASP A 349 14.32 -14.16 14.30
CA ASP A 349 14.27 -15.17 13.24
C ASP A 349 12.83 -15.67 12.92
N THR A 350 11.79 -15.02 13.46
CA THR A 350 10.40 -15.46 13.23
C THR A 350 9.99 -15.11 11.79
N PRO A 351 9.66 -16.10 10.94
CA PRO A 351 9.30 -15.81 9.55
C PRO A 351 8.05 -14.94 9.46
N LEU A 352 7.99 -14.02 8.49
CA LEU A 352 6.83 -13.14 8.29
C LEU A 352 5.52 -13.92 8.04
N SER A 353 5.61 -15.11 7.46
CA SER A 353 4.48 -16.03 7.29
C SER A 353 3.88 -16.49 8.62
N TRP A 354 4.70 -16.67 9.67
CA TRP A 354 4.25 -17.02 11.01
C TRP A 354 3.60 -15.83 11.72
N VAL A 355 4.16 -14.63 11.56
CA VAL A 355 3.55 -13.39 12.06
C VAL A 355 2.13 -13.23 11.49
N ALA A 356 1.99 -13.40 10.17
CA ALA A 356 0.70 -13.35 9.49
C ALA A 356 -0.24 -14.49 9.93
N PHE A 357 0.27 -15.71 10.12
CA PHE A 357 -0.52 -16.82 10.65
C PHE A 357 -1.10 -16.52 12.03
N PHE A 358 -0.29 -16.03 12.97
CA PHE A 358 -0.79 -15.74 14.31
C PHE A 358 -1.72 -14.52 14.35
N ALA A 359 -1.45 -13.50 13.53
CA ALA A 359 -2.35 -12.36 13.36
C ALA A 359 -3.71 -12.78 12.81
N THR A 360 -3.76 -13.81 11.94
CA THR A 360 -5.03 -14.44 11.51
C THR A 360 -5.82 -14.95 12.71
N LYS A 361 -5.17 -15.74 13.58
CA LYS A 361 -5.85 -16.36 14.72
C LYS A 361 -6.37 -15.34 15.72
N ASP A 362 -5.60 -14.30 15.99
CA ASP A 362 -6.01 -13.18 16.83
C ASP A 362 -7.20 -12.42 16.25
N ALA A 363 -7.17 -12.11 14.95
CA ALA A 363 -8.29 -11.50 14.26
C ALA A 363 -9.55 -12.39 14.31
N LEU A 364 -9.41 -13.71 14.16
CA LEU A 364 -10.53 -14.65 14.32
C LEU A 364 -11.07 -14.67 15.75
N GLN A 365 -10.22 -14.57 16.77
CA GLN A 365 -10.65 -14.47 18.18
C GLN A 365 -11.41 -13.17 18.45
N ARG A 366 -11.01 -12.08 17.80
CA ARG A 366 -11.71 -10.78 17.86
C ARG A 366 -12.98 -10.72 17.01
N GLY A 367 -13.30 -11.79 16.27
CA GLY A 367 -14.44 -11.83 15.35
C GLY A 367 -14.26 -10.99 14.09
N THR A 368 -13.07 -10.44 13.82
CA THR A 368 -12.79 -9.62 12.64
C THR A 368 -12.41 -10.50 11.45
N VAL A 369 -13.39 -11.25 10.90
CA VAL A 369 -13.18 -12.23 9.82
C VAL A 369 -12.52 -11.62 8.57
N ARG A 370 -12.82 -10.35 8.26
CA ARG A 370 -12.17 -9.61 7.16
C ARG A 370 -10.66 -9.43 7.40
N GLU A 371 -10.29 -9.04 8.61
CA GLU A 371 -8.88 -8.88 9.02
C GLU A 371 -8.16 -10.23 9.03
N ALA A 372 -8.81 -11.28 9.54
CA ALA A 372 -8.26 -12.62 9.51
C ALA A 372 -8.04 -13.13 8.09
N THR A 373 -8.98 -12.87 7.17
CA THR A 373 -8.83 -13.25 5.75
C THR A 373 -7.57 -12.64 5.16
N ARG A 374 -7.31 -11.37 5.44
CA ARG A 374 -6.13 -10.65 4.95
C ARG A 374 -4.86 -11.33 5.46
N TRP A 375 -4.75 -11.51 6.78
CA TRP A 375 -3.60 -12.17 7.40
C TRP A 375 -3.38 -13.61 6.92
N ALA A 376 -4.44 -14.37 6.67
CA ALA A 376 -4.34 -15.77 6.25
C ALA A 376 -3.82 -15.91 4.82
N ARG A 377 -4.38 -15.12 3.90
CA ARG A 377 -3.87 -14.99 2.53
C ARG A 377 -2.43 -14.52 2.55
N SER A 378 -2.11 -13.63 3.49
CA SER A 378 -0.77 -13.14 3.59
C SER A 378 0.25 -14.20 3.98
N SER A 379 -0.07 -14.98 4.99
CA SER A 379 0.72 -16.13 5.38
C SER A 379 0.97 -17.06 4.17
N TYR A 380 -0.07 -17.31 3.37
CA TYR A 380 -0.01 -18.21 2.21
C TYR A 380 0.94 -17.73 1.13
N ILE A 381 0.80 -16.49 0.68
CA ILE A 381 1.61 -15.94 -0.40
C ILE A 381 3.09 -15.89 -0.01
N ILE A 382 3.41 -15.43 1.21
CA ILE A 382 4.79 -15.38 1.71
C ILE A 382 5.41 -16.78 1.73
N SER A 383 4.64 -17.79 2.14
CA SER A 383 5.12 -19.17 2.21
C SER A 383 5.09 -19.95 0.88
N ALA A 384 4.50 -19.39 -0.17
CA ALA A 384 4.31 -20.05 -1.46
C ALA A 384 5.35 -19.61 -2.52
N ALA A 385 6.23 -18.66 -2.18
CA ALA A 385 7.16 -17.98 -3.07
C ALA A 385 8.46 -18.79 -3.31
N GLY A 386 8.31 -20.05 -3.76
CA GLY A 386 9.45 -20.90 -4.13
C GLY A 386 9.04 -22.38 -4.25
N ILE A 387 9.69 -23.13 -5.14
CA ILE A 387 9.33 -24.55 -5.39
C ILE A 387 9.60 -25.41 -4.15
N HIS A 388 10.64 -25.09 -3.36
CA HIS A 388 11.00 -25.79 -2.12
C HIS A 388 10.20 -25.30 -0.90
N GLU A 389 9.46 -24.20 -1.02
CA GLU A 389 8.68 -23.57 0.06
C GLU A 389 7.26 -24.15 0.18
N ARG A 390 6.68 -24.69 -0.91
CA ARG A 390 5.36 -25.34 -0.90
C ARG A 390 5.28 -26.65 -0.12
N VAL A 391 6.38 -27.09 0.47
CA VAL A 391 6.45 -28.27 1.35
C VAL A 391 6.86 -27.88 2.78
N SER A 392 6.85 -26.58 3.11
CA SER A 392 7.31 -26.05 4.40
C SER A 392 6.24 -26.11 5.50
N VAL A 393 6.69 -26.03 6.76
CA VAL A 393 5.78 -25.93 7.92
C VAL A 393 5.04 -24.59 7.87
N GLU A 394 5.70 -23.54 7.36
CA GLU A 394 5.17 -22.21 7.08
C GLU A 394 3.98 -22.30 6.12
N PHE A 395 4.16 -22.97 4.99
CA PHE A 395 3.11 -23.16 3.97
C PHE A 395 1.93 -23.96 4.52
N THR A 396 2.23 -24.97 5.34
CA THR A 396 1.18 -25.75 6.00
C THR A 396 0.36 -24.91 6.98
N ASN A 397 1.02 -24.06 7.78
CA ASN A 397 0.34 -23.12 8.68
C ASN A 397 -0.50 -22.11 7.91
N ALA A 398 -0.03 -21.66 6.75
CA ALA A 398 -0.80 -20.76 5.92
C ALA A 398 -2.08 -21.40 5.36
N LEU A 399 -1.99 -22.63 4.84
CA LEU A 399 -3.15 -23.42 4.41
C LEU A 399 -4.14 -23.62 5.56
N ARG A 400 -3.63 -23.94 6.75
CA ARG A 400 -4.41 -24.04 7.99
C ARG A 400 -5.13 -22.73 8.31
N ALA A 401 -4.45 -21.57 8.25
CA ALA A 401 -5.07 -20.27 8.49
C ALA A 401 -6.18 -19.94 7.50
N LEU A 402 -5.98 -20.23 6.20
CA LEU A 402 -7.01 -20.07 5.18
C LEU A 402 -8.24 -20.92 5.49
N ALA A 403 -8.04 -22.17 5.91
CA ALA A 403 -9.15 -23.05 6.27
C ALA A 403 -9.95 -22.54 7.46
N LEU A 404 -9.28 -22.04 8.51
CA LEU A 404 -9.95 -21.45 9.67
C LEU A 404 -10.78 -20.21 9.28
N VAL A 405 -10.27 -19.40 8.35
CA VAL A 405 -11.02 -18.26 7.80
C VAL A 405 -12.23 -18.73 6.99
N TYR A 406 -12.08 -19.73 6.12
CA TYR A 406 -13.20 -20.24 5.32
C TYR A 406 -14.28 -20.90 6.17
N SER A 407 -13.91 -21.63 7.22
CA SER A 407 -14.85 -22.17 8.21
C SER A 407 -15.66 -21.05 8.87
N ARG A 408 -15.01 -19.93 9.24
CA ARG A 408 -15.69 -18.76 9.81
C ARG A 408 -16.57 -17.99 8.83
N LYS A 409 -16.37 -18.20 7.52
CA LYS A 409 -17.26 -17.70 6.45
C LYS A 409 -18.32 -18.73 6.04
N GLU A 410 -18.45 -19.84 6.77
CA GLU A 410 -19.35 -20.96 6.48
C GLU A 410 -19.08 -21.64 5.12
N LYS A 411 -17.89 -21.41 4.54
CA LYS A 411 -17.41 -22.06 3.32
C LYS A 411 -16.71 -23.37 3.67
N PHE A 412 -17.47 -24.32 4.20
CA PHE A 412 -16.90 -25.54 4.78
C PHE A 412 -16.15 -26.40 3.76
N SER A 413 -16.61 -26.48 2.51
CA SER A 413 -15.93 -27.24 1.46
C SER A 413 -14.54 -26.70 1.13
N ASP A 414 -14.39 -25.37 1.03
CA ASP A 414 -13.10 -24.72 0.81
C ASP A 414 -12.15 -24.98 1.99
N ALA A 415 -12.68 -24.86 3.22
CA ALA A 415 -11.93 -25.13 4.44
C ALA A 415 -11.41 -26.57 4.52
N VAL A 416 -12.26 -27.56 4.19
CA VAL A 416 -11.89 -28.98 4.13
C VAL A 416 -10.80 -29.21 3.10
N SER A 417 -10.90 -28.62 1.90
CA SER A 417 -9.89 -28.75 0.86
C SER A 417 -8.51 -28.25 1.31
N HIS A 418 -8.47 -27.07 1.95
CA HIS A 418 -7.22 -26.48 2.42
C HIS A 418 -6.60 -27.27 3.57
N LEU A 419 -7.41 -27.85 4.47
CA LEU A 419 -6.91 -28.72 5.55
C LEU A 419 -6.41 -30.06 5.03
N HIS A 420 -7.04 -30.65 4.02
CA HIS A 420 -6.51 -31.86 3.39
C HIS A 420 -5.17 -31.60 2.69
N GLU A 421 -5.03 -30.47 2.01
CA GLU A 421 -3.75 -30.07 1.43
C GLU A 421 -2.69 -29.84 2.51
N ALA A 422 -3.05 -29.14 3.60
CA ALA A 422 -2.15 -28.92 4.74
C ALA A 422 -1.67 -30.25 5.35
N ILE A 423 -2.58 -31.21 5.57
CA ILE A 423 -2.23 -32.53 6.09
C ILE A 423 -1.31 -33.27 5.12
N ARG A 424 -1.62 -33.26 3.82
CA ARG A 424 -0.79 -33.92 2.80
C ARG A 424 0.62 -33.35 2.77
N VAL A 425 0.76 -32.02 2.86
CA VAL A 425 2.06 -31.36 2.89
C VAL A 425 2.82 -31.68 4.18
N ALA A 426 2.17 -31.60 5.34
CA ALA A 426 2.77 -31.95 6.63
C ALA A 426 3.30 -33.39 6.66
N GLN A 427 2.54 -34.34 6.11
CA GLN A 427 2.92 -35.76 6.05
C GLN A 427 4.20 -36.03 5.26
N ILE A 428 4.61 -35.13 4.35
CA ILE A 428 5.85 -35.29 3.58
C ILE A 428 7.07 -35.09 4.48
N ARG A 429 6.98 -34.24 5.52
CA ARG A 429 8.12 -33.87 6.38
C ARG A 429 8.03 -34.38 7.81
N LEU A 430 6.82 -34.65 8.30
CA LEU A 430 6.57 -34.95 9.71
C LEU A 430 6.21 -36.43 9.89
N GLY A 431 6.66 -37.00 11.01
CA GLY A 431 6.29 -38.36 11.39
C GLY A 431 4.77 -38.48 11.65
N PRO A 432 4.19 -39.68 11.54
CA PRO A 432 2.73 -39.89 11.62
C PRO A 432 2.08 -39.50 12.96
N ASP A 433 2.89 -39.38 14.02
CA ASP A 433 2.47 -39.03 15.38
C ASP A 433 3.02 -37.65 15.80
N ASP A 434 3.36 -36.79 14.84
CA ASP A 434 3.77 -35.42 15.12
C ASP A 434 2.60 -34.58 15.69
N PRO A 435 2.78 -33.87 16.82
CA PRO A 435 1.72 -33.04 17.41
C PRO A 435 1.14 -31.98 16.46
N PHE A 436 1.91 -31.52 15.48
CA PHE A 436 1.43 -30.59 14.46
C PHE A 436 0.35 -31.22 13.58
N LEU A 437 0.51 -32.48 13.19
CA LEU A 437 -0.52 -33.26 12.48
C LEU A 437 -1.76 -33.46 13.35
N GLY A 438 -1.58 -33.72 14.66
CA GLY A 438 -2.69 -33.79 15.62
C GLY A 438 -3.55 -32.52 15.60
N GLY A 439 -2.92 -31.35 15.57
CA GLY A 439 -3.61 -30.07 15.45
C GLY A 439 -4.39 -29.89 14.14
N LEU A 440 -3.85 -30.35 13.00
CA LEU A 440 -4.53 -30.28 11.70
C LEU A 440 -5.74 -31.23 11.62
N TYR A 441 -5.62 -32.44 12.14
CA TYR A 441 -6.75 -33.37 12.23
C TYR A 441 -7.86 -32.85 13.14
N GLY A 442 -7.49 -32.21 14.25
CA GLY A 442 -8.45 -31.57 15.14
C GLY A 442 -9.22 -30.44 14.47
N ASP A 443 -8.52 -29.57 13.73
CA ASP A 443 -9.17 -28.48 12.99
C ASP A 443 -10.08 -29.04 11.87
N LEU A 444 -9.66 -30.10 11.17
CA LEU A 444 -10.49 -30.74 10.15
C LEU A 444 -11.74 -31.40 10.75
N ALA A 445 -11.63 -32.03 11.92
CA ALA A 445 -12.77 -32.55 12.65
C ALA A 445 -13.78 -31.45 13.02
N ASP A 446 -13.31 -30.30 13.50
CA ASP A 446 -14.16 -29.17 13.86
C ASP A 446 -14.92 -28.62 12.63
N VAL A 447 -14.25 -28.52 11.48
CA VAL A 447 -14.87 -28.05 10.22
C VAL A 447 -15.87 -29.06 9.67
N LEU A 448 -15.56 -30.36 9.70
CA LEU A 448 -16.48 -31.40 9.24
C LEU A 448 -17.73 -31.49 10.12
N ALA A 449 -17.59 -31.32 11.42
CA ALA A 449 -18.73 -31.26 12.34
C ALA A 449 -19.67 -30.09 12.02
N GLN A 450 -19.11 -28.91 11.71
CA GLN A 450 -19.89 -27.74 11.28
C GLN A 450 -20.58 -27.97 9.92
N LYS A 451 -19.95 -28.74 9.03
CA LYS A 451 -20.52 -29.15 7.75
C LYS A 451 -21.65 -30.18 7.89
N GLY A 452 -21.70 -30.91 9.01
CA GLY A 452 -22.67 -31.98 9.30
C GLY A 452 -22.12 -33.41 9.12
N ASP A 453 -20.84 -33.56 8.77
CA ASP A 453 -20.18 -34.85 8.56
C ASP A 453 -19.68 -35.43 9.90
N PHE A 454 -20.60 -35.74 10.81
CA PHE A 454 -20.30 -36.06 12.23
C PHE A 454 -19.46 -37.32 12.44
N ASP A 455 -19.67 -38.36 11.65
CA ASP A 455 -18.97 -39.64 11.83
C ASP A 455 -17.48 -39.51 11.47
N GLU A 456 -17.18 -38.82 10.37
CA GLU A 456 -15.81 -38.53 9.96
C GLU A 456 -15.14 -37.54 10.91
N ALA A 457 -15.88 -36.52 11.37
CA ALA A 457 -15.39 -35.60 12.39
C ALA A 457 -14.97 -36.34 13.68
N LYS A 458 -15.77 -37.30 14.14
CA LYS A 458 -15.44 -38.10 15.33
C LYS A 458 -14.17 -38.92 15.12
N ARG A 459 -14.05 -39.59 13.97
CA ARG A 459 -12.86 -40.39 13.61
C ARG A 459 -11.57 -39.55 13.61
N LEU A 460 -11.63 -38.36 13.04
CA LEU A 460 -10.48 -37.44 13.00
C LEU A 460 -10.17 -36.82 14.37
N ALA A 461 -11.18 -36.52 15.18
CA ALA A 461 -11.00 -36.08 16.56
C ALA A 461 -10.34 -37.18 17.42
N GLU A 462 -10.70 -38.44 17.22
CA GLU A 462 -10.03 -39.58 17.85
C GLU A 462 -8.57 -39.71 17.41
N ARG A 463 -8.27 -39.55 16.10
CA ARG A 463 -6.88 -39.57 15.61
C ARG A 463 -6.05 -38.44 16.22
N ALA A 464 -6.59 -37.21 16.26
CA ALA A 464 -5.93 -36.07 16.90
C ALA A 464 -5.63 -36.36 18.38
N PHE A 465 -6.60 -36.92 19.11
CA PHE A 465 -6.45 -37.26 20.52
C PHE A 465 -5.35 -38.31 20.76
N GLN A 466 -5.26 -39.36 19.94
CA GLN A 466 -4.21 -40.37 20.10
C GLN A 466 -2.81 -39.79 19.93
N ILE A 467 -2.62 -38.90 18.96
CA ILE A 467 -1.35 -38.20 18.73
C ILE A 467 -1.00 -37.32 19.95
N GLU A 468 -1.95 -36.51 20.42
CA GLU A 468 -1.73 -35.60 21.55
C GLU A 468 -1.51 -36.35 22.88
N LYS A 469 -2.19 -37.48 23.08
CA LYS A 469 -2.04 -38.34 24.28
C LYS A 469 -0.66 -39.00 24.35
N GLY A 470 -0.04 -39.30 23.20
CA GLY A 470 1.28 -39.91 23.12
C GLY A 470 2.43 -39.03 23.63
N ILE A 471 2.18 -37.76 23.94
CA ILE A 471 3.20 -36.77 24.29
C ILE A 471 3.09 -36.43 25.80
N PRO A 472 4.01 -36.91 26.65
CA PRO A 472 3.89 -36.79 28.11
C PRO A 472 3.77 -35.34 28.60
N SER A 473 4.46 -34.40 27.96
CA SER A 473 4.47 -32.97 28.31
C SER A 473 3.19 -32.21 27.92
N LEU A 474 2.33 -32.78 27.06
CA LEU A 474 1.12 -32.13 26.56
C LEU A 474 -0.17 -32.75 27.13
N SER A 475 -0.05 -33.81 27.92
CA SER A 475 -1.15 -34.66 28.37
C SER A 475 -2.30 -33.93 29.08
N SER A 476 -2.05 -32.98 30.00
CA SER A 476 -3.14 -32.35 30.78
C SER A 476 -3.97 -31.29 30.02
N PRO A 477 -3.38 -30.25 29.37
CA PRO A 477 -4.16 -29.22 28.68
C PRO A 477 -4.82 -29.70 27.38
N TYR A 478 -4.23 -30.66 26.67
CA TYR A 478 -4.74 -31.15 25.39
C TYR A 478 -5.86 -32.18 25.56
N MET A 479 -5.85 -33.00 26.63
CA MET A 479 -6.99 -33.83 27.00
C MET A 479 -8.26 -33.00 27.18
N SER A 480 -8.18 -31.83 27.83
CA SER A 480 -9.33 -30.92 27.96
C SER A 480 -9.85 -30.43 26.60
N ARG A 481 -8.95 -30.15 25.64
CA ARG A 481 -9.31 -29.76 24.28
C ARG A 481 -10.02 -30.87 23.52
N ALA A 482 -9.50 -32.10 23.59
CA ALA A 482 -10.11 -33.25 22.93
C ALA A 482 -11.51 -33.56 23.48
N TYR A 483 -11.68 -33.55 24.81
CA TYR A 483 -13.01 -33.74 25.40
C TYR A 483 -14.00 -32.64 25.01
N LYS A 484 -13.55 -31.37 24.96
CA LYS A 484 -14.37 -30.26 24.45
C LYS A 484 -14.77 -30.48 22.99
N ARG A 485 -13.85 -30.98 22.15
CA ARG A 485 -14.14 -31.28 20.75
C ARG A 485 -15.16 -32.41 20.60
N PHE A 486 -15.02 -33.51 21.34
CA PHE A 486 -16.01 -34.59 21.31
C PHE A 486 -17.39 -34.11 21.78
N ALA A 487 -17.45 -33.33 22.86
CA ALA A 487 -18.70 -32.75 23.33
C ALA A 487 -19.32 -31.79 22.30
N TYR A 488 -18.50 -30.99 21.60
CA TYR A 488 -18.94 -30.10 20.54
C TYR A 488 -19.51 -30.85 19.32
N ILE A 489 -18.84 -31.92 18.88
CA ILE A 489 -19.33 -32.77 17.78
C ILE A 489 -20.68 -33.39 18.15
N GLN A 490 -20.80 -33.92 19.39
CA GLN A 490 -22.03 -34.53 19.84
C GLN A 490 -23.17 -33.51 19.93
N SER A 491 -22.93 -32.31 20.47
CA SER A 491 -23.98 -31.30 20.60
C SER A 491 -24.51 -30.83 19.25
N LEU A 492 -23.65 -30.70 18.24
CA LEU A 492 -24.09 -30.40 16.87
C LEU A 492 -24.90 -31.55 16.25
N ARG A 493 -24.51 -32.80 16.51
CA ARG A 493 -25.25 -33.98 16.04
C ARG A 493 -26.66 -34.03 16.65
N ASP A 494 -26.76 -33.82 17.96
CA ASP A 494 -28.04 -33.84 18.68
C ASP A 494 -28.94 -32.69 18.22
N ALA A 495 -28.37 -31.49 17.99
CA ALA A 495 -29.10 -30.36 17.43
C ALA A 495 -29.64 -30.63 16.01
N ALA A 496 -28.83 -31.29 15.16
CA ALA A 496 -29.27 -31.68 13.82
C ALA A 496 -30.38 -32.74 13.85
N ALA A 497 -30.30 -33.71 14.77
CA ALA A 497 -31.34 -34.71 14.97
C ALA A 497 -32.67 -34.09 15.43
N ALA A 498 -32.62 -33.18 16.42
CA ALA A 498 -33.80 -32.46 16.90
C ALA A 498 -34.46 -31.60 15.80
N GLN A 499 -33.67 -30.98 14.92
CA GLN A 499 -34.20 -30.24 13.77
C GLN A 499 -34.87 -31.15 12.73
N ALA A 500 -34.36 -32.38 12.54
CA ALA A 500 -34.97 -33.35 11.63
C ALA A 500 -36.31 -33.86 12.17
N GLU A 501 -36.40 -34.13 13.48
CA GLU A 501 -37.63 -34.55 14.16
C GLU A 501 -38.69 -33.43 14.21
N GLY A 502 -38.28 -32.18 14.45
CA GLY A 502 -39.21 -31.04 14.40
C GLY A 502 -39.81 -30.78 13.02
N ARG A 503 -39.07 -31.09 11.95
CA ARG A 503 -39.58 -30.98 10.56
C ARG A 503 -40.53 -32.12 10.18
N SER A 504 -40.33 -33.33 10.72
CA SER A 504 -41.23 -34.46 10.46
C SER A 504 -42.56 -34.34 11.21
N GLN A 505 -42.60 -33.65 12.36
CA GLN A 505 -43.85 -33.40 13.10
C GLN A 505 -44.66 -32.21 12.59
N GLY A 506 -44.05 -31.25 11.89
CA GLY A 506 -44.74 -30.09 11.30
C GLY A 506 -45.28 -30.28 9.88
N SER A 507 -45.13 -31.48 9.30
CA SER A 507 -45.53 -31.82 7.93
C SER A 507 -46.59 -32.94 7.83
N GLY A 508 -47.14 -33.37 8.97
CA GLY A 508 -48.35 -34.19 9.07
C GLY A 508 -49.51 -33.38 9.60
#